data_AF-A0A859FIQ9-F1
#
_entry.id   AF-A0A859FIQ9-F1
#
_cell.length_a   1.000
_cell.length_b   1.000
_cell.length_c   1.000
_cell.angle_alpha   90.00
_cell.angle_beta   90.00
_cell.angle_gamma   90.00
#
_symmetry.space_group_name_H-M   'P 1'
#
loop_
_entity.id
_entity.type
_entity.pdbx_description
1 polymer ?
#
loop_
_entity_poly.entity_id
_entity_poly.type
_entity_poly.pdbx_seq_one_letter_code
_entity_poly.pdbx_strand_id
1 'polypeptide(L)'
;MTNISNDSLKAEIIQTYNSHLKKELEICANEISELFRVTFDRILKDESTKYLLTHDNAGYLGNYYKVTHRVKSELSLGEKLVRKNDLLHIKNMIDYKDDNKVIEYLKQRYSDLIGLKILGDLKQDTYNIIQLIKDNKNSFKNINPDYYITFENLEEKQAKMRNGLDIIKVDCIFHKNGEKYLFELQIKSQLMSAWGDMEHQQFYKNNKFSIVRKSNEPIMSDIGKLLDRTDELLFTIRSSEKNYSQNGEMWEFNSKLQSFFSAKLEEVLSVKVDSQLLDLGYFLHLLSRSIDPNYGNLNSNLDVFKLIKDKVESERESQNPIINNYLKHCKFDFDLQIIEIVTLHWYESLNEEVSSEEKYIDFLNWYLEKILEVIIQLHTVDVEDSIVFDAIFYKVIEESNHNIVYKDINCFTEIVEYYKATKDVYLEKKEEDEEVFGLEMFYDINYLFAIHTINNTPFKREGLKNTEKDITLLDSFFDYLNKEAKGSLEKFQFISEDIRRFLREGY
;
A
#
# COMPACT_ATOMS: atom_id res chain seq x y z
N MET A 1 -45.53 -8.85 38.95
CA MET A 1 -44.50 -8.21 38.11
C MET A 1 -45.13 -7.87 36.77
N THR A 2 -45.40 -6.59 36.52
CA THR A 2 -45.97 -6.11 35.26
C THR A 2 -44.97 -6.33 34.12
N ASN A 3 -45.39 -7.01 33.06
CA ASN A 3 -44.58 -7.23 31.87
C ASN A 3 -44.38 -5.91 31.10
N ILE A 4 -43.35 -5.14 31.47
CA ILE A 4 -42.89 -4.02 30.64
C ILE A 4 -42.42 -4.58 29.28
N SER A 5 -42.93 -3.98 28.21
CA SER A 5 -42.50 -4.26 26.84
C SER A 5 -41.07 -3.77 26.61
N ASN A 6 -40.34 -4.40 25.70
CA ASN A 6 -38.96 -4.01 25.39
C ASN A 6 -38.85 -2.55 24.92
N ASP A 7 -39.88 -2.03 24.24
CA ASP A 7 -39.93 -0.63 23.80
C ASP A 7 -40.09 0.34 24.98
N SER A 8 -40.91 -0.01 25.98
CA SER A 8 -41.08 0.81 27.18
C SER A 8 -39.83 0.80 28.05
N LEU A 9 -39.17 -0.35 28.21
CA LEU A 9 -37.88 -0.43 28.93
C LEU A 9 -36.78 0.36 28.23
N LYS A 10 -36.72 0.27 26.90
CA LYS A 10 -35.78 1.04 26.09
C LYS A 10 -36.00 2.55 26.28
N ALA A 11 -37.26 3.01 26.31
CA ALA A 11 -37.58 4.41 26.54
C ALA A 11 -37.12 4.90 27.93
N GLU A 12 -37.32 4.08 28.96
CA GLU A 12 -36.89 4.37 30.34
C GLU A 12 -35.36 4.50 30.45
N ILE A 13 -34.61 3.54 29.90
CA ILE A 13 -33.13 3.59 29.88
C ILE A 13 -32.62 4.83 29.10
N ILE A 14 -33.27 5.16 27.97
CA ILE A 14 -32.92 6.36 27.18
C ILE A 14 -33.23 7.64 27.97
N GLN A 15 -34.32 7.68 28.73
CA GLN A 15 -34.66 8.80 29.58
C GLN A 15 -33.62 8.99 30.69
N THR A 16 -33.24 7.92 31.39
CA THR A 16 -32.16 7.95 32.40
C THR A 16 -30.86 8.46 31.78
N TYR A 17 -30.49 7.93 30.61
CA TYR A 17 -29.30 8.38 29.87
C TYR A 17 -29.32 9.89 29.60
N ASN A 18 -30.42 10.42 29.06
CA ASN A 18 -30.53 11.83 28.71
C ASN A 18 -30.55 12.74 29.94
N SER A 19 -31.20 12.32 31.02
CA SER A 19 -31.44 13.15 32.20
C SER A 19 -30.23 13.21 33.13
N HIS A 20 -29.47 12.11 33.23
CA HIS A 20 -28.44 11.95 34.25
C HIS A 20 -27.03 11.78 33.70
N LEU A 21 -26.85 11.19 32.49
CA LEU A 21 -25.52 10.82 32.00
C LEU A 21 -25.03 11.68 30.83
N LYS A 22 -25.90 12.05 29.88
CA LYS A 22 -25.49 12.68 28.62
C LYS A 22 -24.68 13.97 28.82
N LYS A 23 -25.14 14.86 29.70
CA LYS A 23 -24.45 16.13 30.01
C LYS A 23 -23.07 15.92 30.65
N GLU A 24 -22.96 14.92 31.53
CA GLU A 24 -21.68 14.54 32.16
C GLU A 24 -20.69 14.05 31.09
N LEU A 25 -21.15 13.20 30.17
CA LEU A 25 -20.33 12.70 29.06
C LEU A 25 -19.94 13.82 28.08
N GLU A 26 -20.79 14.82 27.85
CA GLU A 26 -20.47 15.99 27.01
C GLU A 26 -19.35 16.82 27.62
N ILE A 27 -19.38 17.04 28.94
CA ILE A 27 -18.28 17.71 29.66
C ILE A 27 -16.98 16.90 29.53
N CYS A 28 -17.04 15.59 29.80
CA CYS A 28 -15.87 14.72 29.69
C CYS A 28 -15.31 14.69 28.26
N ALA A 29 -16.17 14.64 27.24
CA ALA A 29 -15.75 14.62 25.84
C ALA A 29 -15.01 15.92 25.43
N ASN A 30 -15.46 17.07 25.94
CA ASN A 30 -14.77 18.34 25.72
C ASN A 30 -13.39 18.35 26.40
N GLU A 31 -13.31 17.92 27.65
CA GLU A 31 -12.04 17.85 28.40
C GLU A 31 -11.04 16.88 27.77
N ILE A 32 -11.50 15.71 27.33
CA ILE A 32 -10.69 14.74 26.58
C ILE A 32 -10.15 15.38 25.30
N SER A 33 -11.02 16.04 24.53
CA SER A 33 -10.63 16.72 23.29
C SER A 33 -9.61 17.82 23.52
N GLU A 34 -9.74 18.58 24.61
CA GLU A 34 -8.80 19.63 24.96
C GLU A 34 -7.46 19.06 25.43
N LEU A 35 -7.48 17.98 26.22
CA LEU A 35 -6.26 17.29 26.63
C LEU A 35 -5.47 16.82 25.41
N PHE A 36 -6.13 16.23 24.40
CA PHE A 36 -5.46 15.86 23.15
C PHE A 36 -4.83 17.06 22.44
N ARG A 37 -5.54 18.19 22.34
CA ARG A 37 -5.02 19.42 21.72
C ARG A 37 -3.78 19.93 22.44
N VAL A 38 -3.87 20.15 23.75
CA VAL A 38 -2.75 20.64 24.57
C VAL A 38 -1.56 19.68 24.52
N THR A 39 -1.81 18.37 24.57
CA THR A 39 -0.73 17.36 24.49
C THR A 39 -0.03 17.41 23.15
N PHE A 40 -0.78 17.43 22.05
CA PHE A 40 -0.23 17.47 20.70
C PHE A 40 0.51 18.78 20.46
N ASP A 41 -0.05 19.93 20.84
CA ASP A 41 0.59 21.23 20.68
C ASP A 41 1.93 21.29 21.43
N ARG A 42 1.99 20.71 22.65
CA ARG A 42 3.24 20.61 23.41
C ARG A 42 4.28 19.75 22.68
N ILE A 43 3.89 18.55 22.24
CA ILE A 43 4.81 17.61 21.57
C ILE A 43 5.28 18.18 20.24
N LEU A 44 4.38 18.72 19.43
CA LEU A 44 4.69 19.24 18.10
C LEU A 44 5.51 20.53 18.16
N LYS A 45 5.44 21.30 19.25
CA LYS A 45 6.35 22.43 19.46
C LYS A 45 7.81 21.97 19.57
N ASP A 46 8.06 20.83 20.20
CA ASP A 46 9.41 20.30 20.43
C ASP A 46 9.87 19.34 19.30
N GLU A 47 8.94 18.63 18.64
CA GLU A 47 9.22 17.56 17.66
C GLU A 47 8.43 17.70 16.34
N SER A 48 8.10 18.93 15.91
CA SER A 48 7.29 19.18 14.68
C SER A 48 7.80 18.46 13.42
N THR A 49 9.12 18.46 13.20
CA THR A 49 9.76 17.86 12.02
C THR A 49 9.70 16.34 12.01
N LYS A 50 9.64 15.69 13.18
CA LYS A 50 9.61 14.23 13.31
C LYS A 50 8.28 13.64 12.85
N TYR A 51 7.17 14.29 13.19
CA TYR A 51 5.83 13.78 12.89
C TYR A 51 5.22 14.40 11.63
N LEU A 52 5.76 15.51 11.13
CA LEU A 52 5.31 16.19 9.90
C LEU A 52 3.82 16.57 9.92
N LEU A 53 3.24 16.79 11.11
CA LEU A 53 1.81 17.08 11.31
C LEU A 53 1.46 18.58 11.30
N THR A 54 2.45 19.45 11.10
CA THR A 54 2.30 20.90 11.04
C THR A 54 2.68 21.42 9.66
N HIS A 55 2.11 22.57 9.30
CA HIS A 55 2.47 23.35 8.11
C HIS A 55 2.57 24.83 8.43
N ASP A 56 3.38 25.52 7.63
CA ASP A 56 3.49 26.97 7.63
C ASP A 56 3.02 27.45 6.26
N ASN A 57 1.83 28.05 6.21
CA ASN A 57 1.29 28.66 5.01
C ASN A 57 1.32 30.18 5.18
N ALA A 58 2.35 30.82 4.60
CA ALA A 58 2.48 32.27 4.53
C ALA A 58 2.28 32.99 5.87
N GLY A 59 2.86 32.44 6.95
CA GLY A 59 2.79 33.03 8.31
C GLY A 59 1.65 32.51 9.17
N TYR A 60 0.85 31.55 8.68
CA TYR A 60 -0.12 30.80 9.47
C TYR A 60 0.40 29.40 9.76
N LEU A 61 0.72 29.14 11.03
CA LEU A 61 1.02 27.80 11.51
C LEU A 61 -0.29 27.01 11.65
N GLY A 62 -0.45 25.99 10.83
CA GLY A 62 -1.60 25.10 10.82
C GLY A 62 -1.22 23.64 11.09
N ASN A 63 -2.23 22.83 11.36
CA ASN A 63 -2.09 21.39 11.61
C ASN A 63 -2.72 20.61 10.45
N TYR A 64 -2.08 19.53 10.02
CA TYR A 64 -2.64 18.56 9.07
C TYR A 64 -3.62 17.58 9.73
N TYR A 65 -4.18 17.97 10.88
CA TYR A 65 -5.14 17.16 11.59
C TYR A 65 -6.16 18.02 12.33
N LYS A 66 -7.29 17.40 12.64
CA LYS A 66 -8.37 18.00 13.42
C LYS A 66 -8.89 17.02 14.47
N VAL A 67 -8.97 17.47 15.72
CA VAL A 67 -9.60 16.71 16.81
C VAL A 67 -11.06 17.12 16.94
N THR A 68 -11.95 16.14 16.89
CA THR A 68 -13.40 16.28 17.07
C THR A 68 -13.90 15.24 18.05
N HIS A 69 -15.00 15.51 18.76
CA HIS A 69 -15.62 14.54 19.65
C HIS A 69 -17.12 14.43 19.38
N ARG A 70 -17.73 13.36 19.85
CA ARG A 70 -19.17 13.17 19.88
C ARG A 70 -19.59 12.40 21.12
N VAL A 71 -20.77 12.72 21.63
CA VAL A 71 -21.50 11.88 22.57
C VAL A 71 -22.59 11.14 21.80
N LYS A 72 -22.77 9.86 22.08
CA LYS A 72 -23.72 9.01 21.36
C LYS A 72 -25.16 9.55 21.49
N SER A 73 -25.88 9.62 20.37
CA SER A 73 -27.28 10.07 20.40
C SER A 73 -28.22 9.01 20.99
N GLU A 74 -29.36 9.43 21.52
CA GLU A 74 -30.36 8.52 22.07
C GLU A 74 -30.84 7.46 21.08
N LEU A 75 -31.00 7.82 19.80
CA LEU A 75 -31.40 6.89 18.73
C LEU A 75 -30.35 5.80 18.54
N SER A 76 -29.07 6.18 18.43
CA SER A 76 -27.97 5.24 18.23
C SER A 76 -27.70 4.37 19.46
N LEU A 77 -27.88 4.90 20.67
CA LEU A 77 -27.83 4.09 21.90
C LEU A 77 -28.98 3.09 21.92
N GLY A 78 -30.19 3.53 21.60
CA GLY A 78 -31.37 2.67 21.53
C GLY A 78 -31.22 1.51 20.55
N GLU A 79 -30.70 1.75 19.34
CA GLU A 79 -30.38 0.69 18.38
C GLU A 79 -29.32 -0.27 18.92
N LYS A 80 -28.30 0.26 19.61
CA LYS A 80 -27.20 -0.54 20.15
C LYS A 80 -27.65 -1.46 21.29
N LEU A 81 -28.51 -0.97 22.19
CA LEU A 81 -29.11 -1.75 23.28
C LEU A 81 -29.87 -2.98 22.74
N VAL A 82 -30.65 -2.78 21.67
CA VAL A 82 -31.37 -3.88 20.99
C VAL A 82 -30.39 -4.84 20.33
N ARG A 83 -29.43 -4.33 19.55
CA ARG A 83 -28.48 -5.17 18.79
C ARG A 83 -27.59 -6.04 19.68
N LYS A 84 -27.20 -5.55 20.86
CA LYS A 84 -26.40 -6.30 21.83
C LYS A 84 -27.24 -7.11 22.83
N ASN A 85 -28.57 -7.09 22.68
CA ASN A 85 -29.51 -7.75 23.59
C ASN A 85 -29.38 -7.30 25.07
N ASP A 86 -28.92 -6.07 25.29
CA ASP A 86 -28.65 -5.55 26.63
C ASP A 86 -29.95 -5.20 27.38
N LEU A 87 -31.08 -5.01 26.66
CA LEU A 87 -32.39 -4.76 27.28
C LEU A 87 -32.81 -5.92 28.20
N LEU A 88 -32.62 -7.18 27.78
CA LEU A 88 -32.94 -8.34 28.60
C LEU A 88 -32.00 -8.47 29.80
N HIS A 89 -30.72 -8.16 29.60
CA HIS A 89 -29.73 -8.18 30.68
C HIS A 89 -30.08 -7.15 31.75
N ILE A 90 -30.35 -5.91 31.34
CA ILE A 90 -30.75 -4.83 32.24
C ILE A 90 -32.05 -5.22 32.96
N LYS A 91 -33.06 -5.76 32.26
CA LYS A 91 -34.33 -6.16 32.89
C LYS A 91 -34.16 -7.23 33.98
N ASN A 92 -33.26 -8.19 33.78
CA ASN A 92 -33.16 -9.39 34.61
C ASN A 92 -32.09 -9.30 35.71
N MET A 93 -31.01 -8.57 35.47
CA MET A 93 -29.83 -8.55 36.34
C MET A 93 -29.59 -7.18 37.00
N ILE A 94 -30.26 -6.13 36.50
CA ILE A 94 -30.08 -4.75 36.97
C ILE A 94 -31.45 -4.23 37.38
N ASP A 95 -31.52 -3.53 38.50
CA ASP A 95 -32.78 -2.85 38.84
C ASP A 95 -32.91 -1.62 37.94
N TYR A 96 -33.64 -1.74 36.83
CA TYR A 96 -33.80 -0.67 35.85
C TYR A 96 -34.53 0.57 36.41
N LYS A 97 -35.13 0.47 37.60
CA LYS A 97 -35.74 1.60 38.32
C LYS A 97 -34.73 2.38 39.15
N ASP A 98 -33.53 1.83 39.35
CA ASP A 98 -32.42 2.50 40.01
C ASP A 98 -31.52 3.12 38.95
N ASP A 99 -31.72 4.42 38.71
CA ASP A 99 -30.99 5.18 37.70
C ASP A 99 -29.46 5.03 37.84
N ASN A 100 -28.94 4.95 39.07
CA ASN A 100 -27.51 4.84 39.32
C ASN A 100 -26.94 3.52 38.78
N LYS A 101 -27.63 2.40 39.00
CA LYS A 101 -27.19 1.09 38.50
C LYS A 101 -27.25 1.02 36.98
N VAL A 102 -28.26 1.64 36.37
CA VAL A 102 -28.35 1.74 34.91
C VAL A 102 -27.19 2.57 34.35
N ILE A 103 -26.89 3.72 34.98
CA ILE A 103 -25.78 4.59 34.59
C ILE A 103 -24.44 3.86 34.70
N GLU A 104 -24.16 3.20 35.82
CA GLU A 104 -22.93 2.42 36.02
C GLU A 104 -22.79 1.33 34.96
N TYR A 105 -23.87 0.60 34.68
CA TYR A 105 -23.87 -0.41 33.62
C TYR A 105 -23.53 0.19 32.26
N LEU A 106 -24.17 1.30 31.88
CA LEU A 106 -23.91 1.96 30.60
C LEU A 106 -22.45 2.42 30.49
N LYS A 107 -21.90 3.05 31.55
CA LYS A 107 -20.50 3.50 31.62
C LYS A 107 -19.51 2.35 31.47
N GLN A 108 -19.77 1.20 32.08
CA GLN A 108 -18.90 0.02 32.00
C GLN A 108 -19.06 -0.76 30.69
N ARG A 109 -20.27 -0.81 30.12
CA ARG A 109 -20.60 -1.66 28.97
C ARG A 109 -20.17 -1.08 27.62
N TYR A 110 -20.09 0.24 27.51
CA TYR A 110 -19.97 0.92 26.22
C TYR A 110 -18.85 1.98 26.20
N SER A 111 -17.71 1.62 25.59
CA SER A 111 -16.62 2.57 25.34
C SER A 111 -16.99 3.65 24.33
N ASP A 112 -17.89 3.39 23.38
CA ASP A 112 -18.28 4.36 22.33
C ASP A 112 -19.44 5.28 22.72
N LEU A 113 -19.73 5.45 24.02
CA LEU A 113 -20.62 6.51 24.51
C LEU A 113 -19.97 7.88 24.31
N ILE A 114 -18.67 7.96 24.58
CA ILE A 114 -17.81 9.06 24.16
C ILE A 114 -16.98 8.57 22.98
N GLY A 115 -17.09 9.25 21.84
CA GLY A 115 -16.25 8.99 20.67
C GLY A 115 -15.36 10.18 20.38
N LEU A 116 -14.05 9.98 20.38
CA LEU A 116 -13.09 10.96 19.90
C LEU A 116 -12.65 10.57 18.48
N LYS A 117 -12.63 11.54 17.56
CA LYS A 117 -12.16 11.34 16.19
C LYS A 117 -11.05 12.34 15.89
N ILE A 118 -9.86 11.82 15.59
CA ILE A 118 -8.76 12.60 15.03
C ILE A 118 -8.77 12.37 13.51
N LEU A 119 -9.03 13.44 12.78
CA LEU A 119 -9.03 13.47 11.33
C LEU A 119 -7.69 13.95 10.85
N GLY A 120 -6.87 13.09 10.25
CA GLY A 120 -5.74 13.53 9.43
C GLY A 120 -6.25 14.07 8.09
N ASP A 121 -5.58 15.03 7.49
CA ASP A 121 -5.95 15.52 6.16
C ASP A 121 -5.84 14.40 5.13
N LEU A 122 -4.73 13.65 5.18
CA LEU A 122 -4.44 12.50 4.34
C LEU A 122 -4.18 11.23 5.16
N LYS A 123 -4.17 10.07 4.50
CA LYS A 123 -3.90 8.76 5.10
C LYS A 123 -2.53 8.72 5.77
N GLN A 124 -1.51 9.31 5.17
CA GLN A 124 -0.18 9.38 5.80
C GLN A 124 -0.20 10.10 7.16
N ASP A 125 -1.00 11.15 7.31
CA ASP A 125 -1.09 11.87 8.58
C ASP A 125 -1.69 11.00 9.68
N THR A 126 -2.58 10.08 9.33
CA THR A 126 -3.14 9.12 10.30
C THR A 126 -2.06 8.23 10.89
N TYR A 127 -1.10 7.77 10.07
CA TYR A 127 0.05 7.01 10.54
C TYR A 127 0.94 7.85 11.44
N ASN A 128 1.21 9.09 11.04
CA ASN A 128 2.02 10.01 11.83
C ASN A 128 1.37 10.34 13.19
N ILE A 129 0.05 10.52 13.25
CA ILE A 129 -0.71 10.72 14.50
C ILE A 129 -0.56 9.51 15.42
N ILE A 130 -0.68 8.29 14.88
CA ILE A 130 -0.53 7.07 15.68
C ILE A 130 0.88 6.96 16.23
N GLN A 131 1.88 7.24 15.40
CA GLN A 131 3.27 7.22 15.82
C GLN A 131 3.52 8.25 16.94
N LEU A 132 2.99 9.46 16.81
CA LEU A 132 3.05 10.48 17.85
C LEU A 132 2.44 9.99 19.17
N ILE A 133 1.24 9.40 19.13
CA ILE A 133 0.59 8.86 20.35
C ILE A 133 1.41 7.71 20.93
N LYS A 134 1.94 6.80 20.09
CA LYS A 134 2.72 5.63 20.53
C LYS A 134 4.02 6.04 21.22
N ASP A 135 4.75 6.98 20.65
CA ASP A 135 6.01 7.47 21.21
C ASP A 135 5.77 8.25 22.51
N ASN A 136 4.62 8.91 22.62
CA ASN A 136 4.32 9.87 23.69
C ASN A 136 3.20 9.44 24.64
N LYS A 137 2.92 8.13 24.79
CA LYS A 137 1.81 7.65 25.66
C LYS A 137 1.90 8.21 27.09
N ASN A 138 3.11 8.38 27.63
CA ASN A 138 3.32 8.91 28.97
C ASN A 138 3.02 10.41 29.08
N SER A 139 3.14 11.16 27.98
CA SER A 139 2.81 12.59 27.95
C SER A 139 1.34 12.84 28.24
N PHE A 140 0.45 11.90 27.90
CA PHE A 140 -0.98 11.93 28.21
C PHE A 140 -1.32 11.64 29.68
N LYS A 141 -0.38 11.03 30.43
CA LYS A 141 -0.47 10.79 31.87
C LYS A 141 0.05 11.97 32.69
N ASN A 142 1.08 12.66 32.17
CA ASN A 142 1.86 13.63 32.94
C ASN A 142 1.40 15.08 32.79
N ILE A 143 0.21 15.34 32.23
CA ILE A 143 -0.31 16.72 32.05
C ILE A 143 -0.96 17.23 33.34
N ASN A 144 -1.77 16.40 33.99
CA ASN A 144 -2.40 16.74 35.26
C ASN A 144 -2.58 15.46 36.08
N PRO A 145 -2.16 15.43 37.36
CA PRO A 145 -2.42 14.29 38.24
C PRO A 145 -3.91 14.04 38.51
N ASP A 146 -4.76 15.07 38.41
CA ASP A 146 -6.20 14.99 38.70
C ASP A 146 -7.03 14.49 37.51
N TYR A 147 -6.51 14.61 36.28
CA TYR A 147 -7.14 14.04 35.10
C TYR A 147 -6.16 13.71 33.96
N TYR A 148 -6.25 12.50 33.41
CA TYR A 148 -5.33 12.00 32.40
C TYR A 148 -5.91 10.87 31.55
N ILE A 149 -5.22 10.50 30.47
CA ILE A 149 -5.67 9.48 29.51
C ILE A 149 -4.73 8.25 29.52
N THR A 150 -5.32 7.06 29.44
CA THR A 150 -4.61 5.79 29.20
C THR A 150 -5.21 5.04 28.01
N PHE A 151 -4.38 4.28 27.31
CA PHE A 151 -4.75 3.53 26.10
C PHE A 151 -4.64 2.03 26.38
N GLU A 152 -5.67 1.23 26.04
CA GLU A 152 -5.66 -0.22 26.32
C GLU A 152 -5.11 -1.04 25.14
N ASN A 153 -5.55 -0.76 23.90
CA ASN A 153 -5.25 -1.60 22.72
C ASN A 153 -4.44 -0.88 21.63
N LEU A 154 -3.57 0.05 22.01
CA LEU A 154 -2.81 0.88 21.06
C LEU A 154 -1.79 0.11 20.19
N GLU A 155 -1.46 -1.12 20.58
CA GLU A 155 -0.51 -2.00 19.87
C GLU A 155 -1.20 -3.07 19.02
N GLU A 156 -2.52 -3.22 19.14
CA GLU A 156 -3.29 -4.17 18.34
C GLU A 156 -3.47 -3.66 16.90
N LYS A 157 -3.49 -4.60 15.94
CA LYS A 157 -3.59 -4.34 14.49
C LYS A 157 -4.78 -3.43 14.14
N GLN A 158 -4.60 -2.66 13.07
CA GLN A 158 -5.64 -1.87 12.42
C GLN A 158 -6.89 -2.72 12.18
N ALA A 159 -8.06 -2.23 12.60
CA ALA A 159 -9.32 -2.93 12.42
C ALA A 159 -9.84 -2.67 11.01
N LYS A 160 -10.01 -3.72 10.20
CA LYS A 160 -10.65 -3.61 8.89
C LYS A 160 -12.15 -3.33 9.05
N MET A 161 -12.65 -2.31 8.37
CA MET A 161 -14.08 -2.09 8.18
C MET A 161 -14.70 -3.27 7.42
N ARG A 162 -16.02 -3.42 7.53
CA ARG A 162 -16.80 -4.42 6.76
C ARG A 162 -16.69 -4.24 5.24
N ASN A 163 -16.24 -3.08 4.77
CA ASN A 163 -16.02 -2.76 3.36
C ASN A 163 -14.55 -2.94 2.92
N GLY A 164 -13.66 -3.43 3.81
CA GLY A 164 -12.25 -3.70 3.51
C GLY A 164 -11.28 -2.55 3.78
N LEU A 165 -11.74 -1.37 4.23
CA LEU A 165 -10.90 -0.20 4.50
C LEU A 165 -10.35 -0.20 5.93
N ASP A 166 -9.10 0.25 6.11
CA ASP A 166 -8.44 0.26 7.42
C ASP A 166 -8.94 1.42 8.30
N ILE A 167 -9.36 1.14 9.54
CA ILE A 167 -9.55 2.14 10.59
C ILE A 167 -8.69 1.78 11.77
N ILE A 168 -8.02 2.78 12.35
CA ILE A 168 -7.44 2.64 13.67
C ILE A 168 -8.48 3.03 14.73
N LYS A 169 -8.82 2.05 15.56
CA LYS A 169 -9.70 2.21 16.71
C LYS A 169 -8.95 1.80 17.96
N VAL A 170 -8.99 2.65 18.97
CA VAL A 170 -8.31 2.41 20.24
C VAL A 170 -9.29 2.65 21.37
N ASP A 171 -9.51 1.63 22.20
CA ASP A 171 -10.23 1.80 23.46
C ASP A 171 -9.32 2.50 24.48
N CYS A 172 -9.87 3.54 25.09
CA CYS A 172 -9.16 4.46 25.97
C CYS A 172 -9.93 4.70 27.26
N ILE A 173 -9.22 5.10 28.31
CA ILE A 173 -9.79 5.48 29.61
C ILE A 173 -9.35 6.89 29.92
N PHE A 174 -10.31 7.75 30.24
CA PHE A 174 -10.10 9.05 30.84
C PHE A 174 -10.32 8.94 32.36
N HIS A 175 -9.28 9.23 33.13
CA HIS A 175 -9.32 9.26 34.59
C HIS A 175 -9.58 10.70 35.01
N LYS A 176 -10.55 10.94 35.88
CA LYS A 176 -10.87 12.27 36.40
C LYS A 176 -11.36 12.17 37.83
N ASN A 177 -10.67 12.81 38.78
CA ASN A 177 -11.07 12.86 40.19
C ASN A 177 -11.36 11.47 40.80
N GLY A 178 -10.62 10.44 40.39
CA GLY A 178 -10.83 9.05 40.83
C GLY A 178 -11.88 8.25 40.05
N GLU A 179 -12.64 8.89 39.16
CA GLU A 179 -13.61 8.24 38.26
C GLU A 179 -12.96 7.84 36.93
N LYS A 180 -13.52 6.81 36.28
CA LYS A 180 -13.07 6.30 34.98
C LYS A 180 -14.16 6.42 33.93
N TYR A 181 -13.82 7.04 32.81
CA TYR A 181 -14.69 7.17 31.65
C TYR A 181 -14.06 6.46 30.44
N LEU A 182 -14.75 5.43 29.94
CA LEU A 182 -14.33 4.75 28.73
C LEU A 182 -14.68 5.60 27.51
N PHE A 183 -13.75 5.70 26.55
CA PHE A 183 -14.00 6.35 25.27
C PHE A 183 -13.35 5.60 24.10
N GLU A 184 -13.98 5.66 22.92
CA GLU A 184 -13.44 5.11 21.67
C GLU A 184 -12.69 6.22 20.93
N LEU A 185 -11.38 6.04 20.68
CA LEU A 185 -10.60 6.89 19.78
C LEU A 185 -10.60 6.29 18.38
N GLN A 186 -10.97 7.10 17.39
CA GLN A 186 -10.87 6.77 15.97
C GLN A 186 -9.89 7.72 15.27
N ILE A 187 -8.96 7.18 14.49
CA ILE A 187 -8.02 7.96 13.68
C ILE A 187 -8.27 7.59 12.21
N LYS A 188 -8.58 8.59 11.38
CA LYS A 188 -8.95 8.41 9.96
C LYS A 188 -8.51 9.62 9.12
N SER A 189 -8.34 9.43 7.81
CA SER A 189 -8.22 10.58 6.89
C SER A 189 -9.58 11.26 6.70
N GLN A 190 -9.59 12.53 6.30
CA GLN A 190 -10.81 13.27 6.04
C GLN A 190 -11.65 12.60 4.95
N LEU A 191 -11.01 12.20 3.84
CA LEU A 191 -11.64 11.54 2.71
C LEU A 191 -12.28 10.22 3.12
N MET A 192 -11.53 9.40 3.88
CA MET A 192 -12.01 8.12 4.38
C MET A 192 -13.14 8.27 5.40
N SER A 193 -13.08 9.30 6.24
CA SER A 193 -14.16 9.61 7.17
C SER A 193 -15.44 10.03 6.44
N ALA A 194 -15.34 10.90 5.43
CA ALA A 194 -16.48 11.35 4.65
C ALA A 194 -17.16 10.16 3.94
N TRP A 195 -16.36 9.30 3.30
CA TRP A 195 -16.86 8.07 2.68
C TRP A 195 -17.57 7.14 3.66
N GLY A 196 -16.95 6.87 4.82
CA GLY A 196 -17.57 6.03 5.85
C GLY A 196 -18.88 6.61 6.38
N ASP A 197 -18.97 7.93 6.54
CA ASP A 197 -20.19 8.60 6.97
C ASP A 197 -21.29 8.54 5.87
N MET A 198 -20.93 8.69 4.59
CA MET A 198 -21.84 8.48 3.45
C MET A 198 -22.35 7.03 3.38
N GLU A 199 -21.46 6.04 3.55
CA GLU A 199 -21.81 4.62 3.55
C GLU A 199 -22.82 4.33 4.68
N HIS A 200 -22.55 4.85 5.88
CA HIS A 200 -23.42 4.67 7.04
C HIS A 200 -24.81 5.30 6.83
N GLN A 201 -24.90 6.46 6.18
CA GLN A 201 -26.17 7.12 5.91
C GLN A 201 -26.98 6.41 4.82
N GLN A 202 -26.34 6.07 3.70
CA GLN A 202 -27.04 5.56 2.52
C GLN A 202 -27.38 4.06 2.62
N PHE A 203 -26.48 3.25 3.19
CA PHE A 203 -26.59 1.78 3.12
C PHE A 203 -26.91 1.11 4.46
N TYR A 204 -26.48 1.69 5.60
CA TYR A 204 -26.75 1.09 6.91
C TYR A 204 -28.11 1.49 7.51
N LYS A 205 -28.57 2.73 7.29
CA LYS A 205 -29.86 3.20 7.84
C LYS A 205 -31.06 3.02 6.91
N ASN A 206 -30.83 2.67 5.65
CA ASN A 206 -31.90 2.47 4.68
C ASN A 206 -32.28 0.98 4.57
N ASN A 207 -33.34 0.56 5.25
CA ASN A 207 -33.82 -0.83 5.22
C ASN A 207 -34.15 -1.34 3.80
N LYS A 208 -34.45 -0.45 2.84
CA LYS A 208 -34.69 -0.84 1.43
C LYS A 208 -33.42 -1.36 0.73
N PHE A 209 -32.24 -0.88 1.13
CA PHE A 209 -30.95 -1.32 0.57
C PHE A 209 -30.43 -2.62 1.18
N SER A 210 -31.03 -3.12 2.27
CA SER A 210 -30.62 -4.38 2.91
C SER A 210 -30.76 -5.59 1.97
N ILE A 211 -31.73 -5.55 1.04
CA ILE A 211 -32.01 -6.60 0.05
C ILE A 211 -30.99 -6.60 -1.10
N VAL A 212 -30.39 -5.44 -1.42
CA VAL A 212 -29.46 -5.20 -2.54
C VAL A 212 -28.00 -5.08 -2.04
N ARG A 213 -27.77 -5.34 -0.76
CA ARG A 213 -26.49 -5.06 -0.09
C ARG A 213 -25.33 -5.85 -0.70
N LYS A 214 -25.54 -7.14 -0.98
CA LYS A 214 -24.54 -8.02 -1.58
C LYS A 214 -24.15 -7.64 -3.01
N SER A 215 -25.07 -7.06 -3.79
CA SER A 215 -24.76 -6.64 -5.17
C SER A 215 -24.04 -5.30 -5.24
N ASN A 216 -24.12 -4.47 -4.19
CA ASN A 216 -23.49 -3.15 -4.15
C ASN A 216 -22.13 -3.14 -3.45
N GLU A 217 -21.80 -4.19 -2.68
CA GLU A 217 -20.49 -4.36 -2.03
C GLU A 217 -19.29 -4.18 -2.98
N PRO A 218 -19.30 -4.73 -4.23
CA PRO A 218 -18.20 -4.50 -5.18
C PRO A 218 -18.05 -3.03 -5.57
N ILE A 219 -19.16 -2.35 -5.87
CA ILE A 219 -19.16 -0.92 -6.24
C ILE A 219 -18.62 -0.06 -5.09
N MET A 220 -19.01 -0.37 -3.85
CA MET A 220 -18.50 0.32 -2.66
C MET A 220 -17.01 0.09 -2.47
N SER A 221 -16.52 -1.12 -2.75
CA SER A 221 -15.10 -1.45 -2.71
C SER A 221 -14.33 -0.64 -3.75
N ASP A 222 -14.83 -0.52 -4.97
CA ASP A 222 -14.18 0.22 -6.05
C ASP A 222 -14.14 1.73 -5.79
N ILE A 223 -15.22 2.31 -5.22
CA ILE A 223 -15.18 3.71 -4.76
C ILE A 223 -14.13 3.88 -3.66
N GLY A 224 -14.05 2.95 -2.71
CA GLY A 224 -13.01 2.94 -1.69
C GLY A 224 -11.59 2.98 -2.29
N LYS A 225 -11.32 2.17 -3.32
CA LYS A 225 -10.02 2.15 -4.02
C LYS A 225 -9.73 3.47 -4.75
N LEU A 226 -10.73 4.07 -5.41
CA LEU A 226 -10.56 5.36 -6.09
C LEU A 226 -10.24 6.48 -5.08
N LEU A 227 -10.89 6.48 -3.92
CA LEU A 227 -10.60 7.42 -2.86
C LEU A 227 -9.20 7.21 -2.28
N ASP A 228 -8.78 5.96 -2.09
CA ASP A 228 -7.42 5.64 -1.61
C ASP A 228 -6.36 6.16 -2.60
N ARG A 229 -6.54 5.93 -3.91
CA ARG A 229 -5.67 6.48 -4.96
C ARG A 229 -5.66 8.01 -4.98
N THR A 230 -6.82 8.63 -4.76
CA THR A 230 -6.92 10.10 -4.70
C THR A 230 -6.15 10.65 -3.50
N ASP A 231 -6.24 10.00 -2.34
CA ASP A 231 -5.49 10.35 -1.12
C ASP A 231 -3.96 10.22 -1.37
N GLU A 232 -3.52 9.15 -2.04
CA GLU A 232 -2.12 8.95 -2.46
C GLU A 232 -1.63 10.06 -3.40
N LEU A 233 -2.41 10.42 -4.43
CA LEU A 233 -2.07 11.51 -5.35
C LEU A 233 -1.96 12.87 -4.63
N LEU A 234 -2.90 13.16 -3.71
CA LEU A 234 -2.83 14.37 -2.89
C LEU A 234 -1.60 14.38 -1.98
N PHE A 235 -1.20 13.22 -1.46
CA PHE A 235 0.02 13.09 -0.67
C PHE A 235 1.27 13.35 -1.51
N THR A 236 1.31 12.83 -2.74
CA THR A 236 2.39 13.11 -3.70
C THR A 236 2.50 14.60 -4.01
N ILE A 237 1.38 15.28 -4.24
CA ILE A 237 1.36 16.75 -4.45
C ILE A 237 1.89 17.47 -3.20
N ARG A 238 1.41 17.14 -2.01
CA ARG A 238 1.86 17.80 -0.77
C ARG A 238 3.33 17.53 -0.45
N SER A 239 3.79 16.31 -0.67
CA SER A 239 5.21 15.96 -0.50
C SER A 239 6.09 16.61 -1.57
N SER A 240 5.54 16.92 -2.75
CA SER A 240 6.23 17.69 -3.77
C SER A 240 6.53 19.13 -3.39
N GLU A 241 5.69 19.76 -2.55
CA GLU A 241 5.97 21.09 -2.01
C GLU A 241 7.13 21.08 -0.98
N LYS A 242 7.25 20.03 -0.16
CA LYS A 242 8.33 19.88 0.84
C LYS A 242 9.65 19.38 0.25
N ASN A 243 9.60 18.69 -0.88
CA ASN A 243 10.74 18.16 -1.63
C ASN A 243 10.96 18.92 -2.93
N TYR A 244 10.87 20.26 -2.92
CA TYR A 244 10.93 21.08 -4.14
C TYR A 244 12.20 20.83 -4.99
N SER A 245 13.30 20.35 -4.39
CA SER A 245 14.51 19.98 -5.13
C SER A 245 14.49 18.58 -5.75
N GLN A 246 13.77 17.60 -5.16
CA GLN A 246 13.69 16.23 -5.70
C GLN A 246 12.42 15.99 -6.52
N ASN A 247 11.29 16.58 -6.14
CA ASN A 247 10.03 16.51 -6.89
C ASN A 247 9.91 17.64 -7.93
N GLY A 248 10.73 18.70 -7.83
CA GLY A 248 10.89 19.69 -8.89
C GLY A 248 11.44 19.05 -10.17
N GLU A 249 12.46 18.19 -10.05
CA GLU A 249 13.00 17.39 -11.17
C GLU A 249 11.90 16.51 -11.79
N MET A 250 11.10 15.84 -10.95
CA MET A 250 10.02 14.96 -11.41
C MET A 250 8.87 15.73 -12.11
N TRP A 251 8.48 16.89 -11.56
CA TRP A 251 7.45 17.73 -12.15
C TRP A 251 7.93 18.41 -13.43
N GLU A 252 9.18 18.89 -13.45
CA GLU A 252 9.82 19.43 -14.64
C GLU A 252 9.97 18.36 -15.71
N PHE A 253 10.35 17.13 -15.32
CA PHE A 253 10.39 15.98 -16.20
C PHE A 253 9.02 15.67 -16.79
N ASN A 254 7.97 15.52 -15.96
CA ASN A 254 6.61 15.24 -16.44
C ASN A 254 6.08 16.37 -17.34
N SER A 255 6.38 17.62 -17.02
CA SER A 255 6.00 18.78 -17.84
C SER A 255 6.72 18.74 -19.20
N LYS A 256 8.02 18.43 -19.23
CA LYS A 256 8.80 18.24 -20.46
C LYS A 256 8.25 17.07 -21.27
N LEU A 257 8.01 15.93 -20.62
CA LEU A 257 7.48 14.71 -21.22
C LEU A 257 6.14 14.99 -21.92
N GLN A 258 5.18 15.60 -21.22
CA GLN A 258 3.89 15.97 -21.81
C GLN A 258 4.06 16.98 -22.95
N SER A 259 4.85 18.05 -22.75
CA SER A 259 5.03 19.08 -23.77
C SER A 259 5.63 18.55 -25.08
N PHE A 260 6.48 17.52 -24.98
CA PHE A 260 7.18 16.96 -26.14
C PHE A 260 6.41 15.81 -26.79
N PHE A 261 5.81 14.92 -25.99
CA PHE A 261 5.25 13.67 -26.47
C PHE A 261 3.72 13.65 -26.59
N SER A 262 2.95 14.48 -25.86
CA SER A 262 1.47 14.38 -25.88
C SER A 262 0.90 14.50 -27.30
N ALA A 263 1.23 15.58 -28.03
CA ALA A 263 0.69 15.78 -29.38
C ALA A 263 1.15 14.69 -30.37
N LYS A 264 2.41 14.26 -30.26
CA LYS A 264 3.01 13.22 -31.11
C LYS A 264 2.38 11.85 -30.90
N LEU A 265 2.18 11.47 -29.64
CA LEU A 265 1.54 10.22 -29.26
C LEU A 265 0.06 10.23 -29.62
N GLU A 266 -0.64 11.36 -29.43
CA GLU A 266 -2.03 11.52 -29.85
C GLU A 266 -2.19 11.35 -31.36
N GLU A 267 -1.26 11.86 -32.15
CA GLU A 267 -1.24 11.67 -33.61
C GLU A 267 -1.06 10.19 -33.99
N VAL A 268 -0.08 9.51 -33.39
CA VAL A 268 0.27 8.11 -33.75
C VAL A 268 -0.77 7.11 -33.25
N LEU A 269 -1.22 7.28 -32.00
CA LEU A 269 -2.14 6.36 -31.32
C LEU A 269 -3.61 6.74 -31.52
N SER A 270 -3.90 7.93 -32.05
CA SER A 270 -5.27 8.44 -32.25
C SER A 270 -6.13 8.48 -30.97
N VAL A 271 -5.49 8.59 -29.80
CA VAL A 271 -6.12 8.60 -28.47
C VAL A 271 -5.37 9.58 -27.57
N LYS A 272 -6.08 10.26 -26.68
CA LYS A 272 -5.49 11.14 -25.65
C LYS A 272 -4.60 10.37 -24.67
N VAL A 273 -3.39 10.87 -24.42
CA VAL A 273 -2.39 10.16 -23.61
C VAL A 273 -1.97 10.87 -22.31
N ASP A 274 -2.48 12.07 -22.03
CA ASP A 274 -1.99 12.90 -20.91
C ASP A 274 -2.05 12.19 -19.55
N SER A 275 -3.11 11.43 -19.28
CA SER A 275 -3.24 10.64 -18.05
C SER A 275 -2.23 9.51 -17.98
N GLN A 276 -2.00 8.80 -19.09
CA GLN A 276 -1.09 7.67 -19.15
C GLN A 276 0.36 8.13 -19.04
N LEU A 277 0.72 9.25 -19.68
CA LEU A 277 2.04 9.85 -19.50
C LEU A 277 2.31 10.26 -18.05
N LEU A 278 1.29 10.72 -17.33
CA LEU A 278 1.42 11.02 -15.91
C LEU A 278 1.63 9.75 -15.08
N ASP A 279 0.85 8.69 -15.34
CA ASP A 279 0.95 7.40 -14.65
C ASP A 279 2.32 6.74 -14.89
N LEU A 280 2.83 6.82 -16.12
CA LEU A 280 4.14 6.27 -16.53
C LEU A 280 5.31 7.18 -16.17
N GLY A 281 5.04 8.40 -15.72
CA GLY A 281 6.05 9.43 -15.49
C GLY A 281 7.17 8.94 -14.60
N TYR A 282 6.85 8.30 -13.47
CA TYR A 282 7.86 7.83 -12.51
C TYR A 282 8.82 6.80 -13.13
N PHE A 283 8.27 5.81 -13.83
CA PHE A 283 9.07 4.79 -14.52
C PHE A 283 9.96 5.42 -15.59
N LEU A 284 9.40 6.30 -16.43
CA LEU A 284 10.13 7.00 -17.48
C LEU A 284 11.19 7.95 -16.90
N HIS A 285 10.94 8.56 -15.74
CA HIS A 285 11.92 9.41 -15.07
C HIS A 285 13.13 8.60 -14.63
N LEU A 286 12.93 7.43 -14.01
CA LEU A 286 14.02 6.54 -13.61
C LEU A 286 14.87 6.10 -14.81
N LEU A 287 14.24 5.71 -15.90
CA LEU A 287 14.95 5.39 -17.15
C LEU A 287 15.71 6.59 -17.70
N SER A 288 15.08 7.77 -17.73
CA SER A 288 15.72 8.99 -18.27
C SER A 288 17.00 9.38 -17.54
N ARG A 289 17.13 9.04 -16.25
CA ARG A 289 18.36 9.29 -15.46
C ARG A 289 19.51 8.36 -15.84
N SER A 290 19.21 7.13 -16.24
CA SER A 290 20.22 6.18 -16.76
C SER A 290 20.58 6.48 -18.21
N ILE A 291 19.61 6.95 -18.99
CA ILE A 291 19.77 7.21 -20.43
C ILE A 291 20.42 8.58 -20.72
N ASP A 292 20.06 9.62 -19.96
CA ASP A 292 20.38 11.03 -20.21
C ASP A 292 20.04 11.49 -21.65
N PRO A 293 18.75 11.48 -22.02
CA PRO A 293 18.33 11.70 -23.41
C PRO A 293 18.55 13.14 -23.88
N ASN A 294 19.06 13.28 -25.10
CA ASN A 294 19.24 14.60 -25.71
C ASN A 294 17.96 15.09 -26.40
N TYR A 295 17.11 15.77 -25.64
CA TYR A 295 15.85 16.32 -26.16
C TYR A 295 16.02 17.28 -27.36
N GLY A 296 17.21 17.89 -27.54
CA GLY A 296 17.50 18.77 -28.67
C GLY A 296 17.74 18.04 -30.00
N ASN A 297 18.03 16.72 -29.95
CA ASN A 297 18.34 15.89 -31.12
C ASN A 297 17.21 14.91 -31.49
N LEU A 298 16.03 15.09 -30.89
CA LEU A 298 14.86 14.25 -31.16
C LEU A 298 14.24 14.62 -32.51
N ASN A 299 14.64 13.90 -33.57
CA ASN A 299 14.04 14.00 -34.90
C ASN A 299 12.53 13.66 -34.86
N SER A 300 11.77 14.17 -35.83
CA SER A 300 10.30 14.21 -35.79
C SER A 300 9.58 13.04 -36.47
N ASN A 301 10.28 11.97 -36.89
CA ASN A 301 9.72 11.03 -37.87
C ASN A 301 9.16 9.73 -37.28
N LEU A 302 7.96 9.81 -36.70
CA LEU A 302 7.26 8.66 -36.08
C LEU A 302 6.75 7.61 -37.09
N ASP A 303 6.56 8.01 -38.36
CA ASP A 303 5.92 7.17 -39.38
C ASP A 303 6.79 5.98 -39.82
N VAL A 304 8.12 6.14 -39.82
CA VAL A 304 9.07 5.07 -40.22
C VAL A 304 9.04 3.91 -39.22
N PHE A 305 8.86 4.22 -37.93
CA PHE A 305 8.80 3.24 -36.85
C PHE A 305 7.54 2.36 -36.89
N LYS A 306 6.37 2.96 -37.13
CA LYS A 306 5.12 2.21 -37.26
C LYS A 306 5.23 1.14 -38.36
N LEU A 307 5.87 1.51 -39.46
CA LEU A 307 6.18 0.60 -40.58
C LEU A 307 7.15 -0.54 -40.21
N ILE A 308 8.14 -0.31 -39.35
CA ILE A 308 9.08 -1.36 -38.91
C ILE A 308 8.39 -2.31 -37.93
N LYS A 309 7.71 -1.78 -36.91
CA LYS A 309 6.95 -2.58 -35.96
C LYS A 309 5.90 -3.46 -36.65
N ASP A 310 5.13 -2.88 -37.58
CA ASP A 310 4.14 -3.61 -38.36
C ASP A 310 4.78 -4.72 -39.22
N LYS A 311 6.01 -4.52 -39.72
CA LYS A 311 6.78 -5.55 -40.44
C LYS A 311 7.27 -6.67 -39.53
N VAL A 312 7.84 -6.35 -38.38
CA VAL A 312 8.29 -7.36 -37.40
C VAL A 312 7.11 -8.17 -36.86
N GLU A 313 5.94 -7.55 -36.68
CA GLU A 313 4.71 -8.26 -36.31
C GLU A 313 4.11 -9.11 -37.43
N SER A 314 4.40 -8.83 -38.70
CA SER A 314 3.80 -9.50 -39.87
C SER A 314 4.72 -10.51 -40.57
N GLU A 315 6.05 -10.42 -40.39
CA GLU A 315 7.03 -11.30 -41.01
C GLU A 315 7.91 -12.04 -39.99
N ARG A 316 7.51 -13.28 -39.68
CA ARG A 316 8.23 -14.34 -38.93
C ARG A 316 8.66 -14.00 -37.50
N GLU A 317 8.48 -14.98 -36.62
CA GLU A 317 9.07 -14.98 -35.27
C GLU A 317 10.55 -14.59 -35.36
N SER A 318 10.97 -13.58 -34.60
CA SER A 318 12.37 -13.24 -34.43
C SER A 318 13.11 -14.49 -33.93
N GLN A 319 14.36 -14.66 -34.32
CA GLN A 319 15.19 -15.73 -33.73
C GLN A 319 15.43 -15.51 -32.22
N ASN A 320 15.18 -14.30 -31.71
CA ASN A 320 15.32 -13.96 -30.31
C ASN A 320 13.98 -14.14 -29.55
N PRO A 321 13.88 -15.07 -28.59
CA PRO A 321 12.66 -15.35 -27.84
C PRO A 321 12.21 -14.17 -26.95
N ILE A 322 13.15 -13.38 -26.44
CA ILE A 322 12.86 -12.17 -25.65
C ILE A 322 12.08 -11.15 -26.48
N ILE A 323 12.49 -10.96 -27.74
CA ILE A 323 11.87 -10.01 -28.66
C ILE A 323 10.45 -10.46 -29.00
N ASN A 324 10.27 -11.75 -29.27
CA ASN A 324 8.95 -12.31 -29.50
C ASN A 324 8.04 -12.13 -28.28
N ASN A 325 8.56 -12.33 -27.06
CA ASN A 325 7.79 -12.14 -25.84
C ASN A 325 7.41 -10.67 -25.63
N TYR A 326 8.35 -9.75 -25.83
CA TYR A 326 8.10 -8.32 -25.73
C TYR A 326 7.03 -7.86 -26.74
N LEU A 327 7.15 -8.23 -28.01
CA LEU A 327 6.20 -7.84 -29.07
C LEU A 327 4.80 -8.39 -28.81
N LYS A 328 4.70 -9.64 -28.33
CA LYS A 328 3.43 -10.26 -27.91
C LYS A 328 2.73 -9.41 -26.84
N HIS A 329 3.46 -8.83 -25.90
CA HIS A 329 2.91 -7.96 -24.86
C HIS A 329 2.63 -6.54 -25.35
N CYS A 330 3.56 -5.95 -26.11
CA CYS A 330 3.47 -4.57 -26.61
C CYS A 330 2.26 -4.37 -27.55
N LYS A 331 1.89 -5.39 -28.33
CA LYS A 331 0.73 -5.34 -29.22
C LYS A 331 -0.59 -5.02 -28.51
N PHE A 332 -0.75 -5.46 -27.26
CA PHE A 332 -2.02 -5.38 -26.53
C PHE A 332 -1.96 -4.51 -25.27
N ASP A 333 -0.80 -3.96 -24.93
CA ASP A 333 -0.63 -3.07 -23.77
C ASP A 333 -0.35 -1.63 -24.22
N PHE A 334 -1.32 -0.75 -23.95
CA PHE A 334 -1.26 0.65 -24.34
C PHE A 334 -0.13 1.42 -23.63
N ASP A 335 0.13 1.11 -22.36
CA ASP A 335 1.20 1.77 -21.61
C ASP A 335 2.57 1.39 -22.18
N LEU A 336 2.72 0.12 -22.56
CA LEU A 336 3.96 -0.39 -23.15
C LEU A 336 4.21 0.21 -24.54
N GLN A 337 3.16 0.48 -25.32
CA GLN A 337 3.29 1.22 -26.59
C GLN A 337 3.76 2.66 -26.37
N ILE A 338 3.25 3.33 -25.34
CA ILE A 338 3.70 4.69 -24.99
C ILE A 338 5.16 4.67 -24.57
N ILE A 339 5.52 3.75 -23.66
CA ILE A 339 6.91 3.57 -23.21
C ILE A 339 7.84 3.34 -24.40
N GLU A 340 7.49 2.41 -25.28
CA GLU A 340 8.25 2.08 -26.48
C GLU A 340 8.53 3.30 -27.33
N ILE A 341 7.50 4.09 -27.65
CA ILE A 341 7.65 5.27 -28.49
C ILE A 341 8.57 6.30 -27.83
N VAL A 342 8.42 6.52 -26.51
CA VAL A 342 9.24 7.46 -25.75
C VAL A 342 10.70 7.01 -25.67
N THR A 343 10.95 5.74 -25.34
CA THR A 343 12.31 5.24 -25.16
C THR A 343 13.02 5.04 -26.49
N LEU A 344 12.30 4.71 -27.56
CA LEU A 344 12.85 4.71 -28.92
C LEU A 344 13.31 6.09 -29.34
N HIS A 345 12.52 7.12 -29.06
CA HIS A 345 12.92 8.50 -29.30
C HIS A 345 14.22 8.83 -28.56
N TRP A 346 14.33 8.42 -27.30
CA TRP A 346 15.57 8.58 -26.55
C TRP A 346 16.74 7.81 -27.15
N TYR A 347 16.52 6.57 -27.62
CA TYR A 347 17.53 5.79 -28.32
C TYR A 347 18.05 6.50 -29.56
N GLU A 348 17.16 6.98 -30.44
CA GLU A 348 17.53 7.70 -31.66
C GLU A 348 18.15 9.08 -31.40
N SER A 349 17.93 9.67 -30.22
CA SER A 349 18.62 10.91 -29.84
C SER A 349 20.12 10.69 -29.60
N LEU A 350 20.50 9.46 -29.24
CA LEU A 350 21.85 9.03 -28.88
C LEU A 350 22.52 8.19 -29.97
N ASN A 351 21.72 7.52 -30.81
CA ASN A 351 22.17 6.56 -31.82
C ASN A 351 21.66 6.96 -33.21
N GLU A 352 21.97 6.14 -34.22
CA GLU A 352 21.40 6.32 -35.55
C GLU A 352 19.90 5.99 -35.61
N GLU A 353 19.19 6.63 -36.53
CA GLU A 353 17.76 6.36 -36.81
C GLU A 353 17.52 4.87 -37.06
N VAL A 354 16.46 4.34 -36.43
CA VAL A 354 16.05 2.95 -36.55
C VAL A 354 15.30 2.79 -37.86
N SER A 355 16.04 2.36 -38.88
CA SER A 355 15.54 2.22 -40.25
C SER A 355 15.42 0.77 -40.73
N SER A 356 15.81 -0.20 -39.90
CA SER A 356 15.80 -1.64 -40.21
C SER A 356 15.38 -2.47 -39.00
N GLU A 357 14.99 -3.72 -39.24
CA GLU A 357 14.68 -4.70 -38.19
C GLU A 357 15.89 -4.93 -37.26
N GLU A 358 17.09 -5.08 -37.82
CA GLU A 358 18.33 -5.25 -37.05
C GLU A 358 18.54 -4.10 -36.05
N LYS A 359 18.33 -2.85 -36.48
CA LYS A 359 18.42 -1.68 -35.61
C LYS A 359 17.33 -1.63 -34.54
N TYR A 360 16.15 -2.20 -34.81
CA TYR A 360 15.08 -2.30 -33.82
C TYR A 360 15.39 -3.36 -32.76
N ILE A 361 16.05 -4.46 -33.16
CA ILE A 361 16.59 -5.46 -32.22
C ILE A 361 17.64 -4.80 -31.31
N ASP A 362 18.54 -4.00 -31.87
CA ASP A 362 19.54 -3.25 -31.10
C ASP A 362 18.87 -2.31 -30.07
N PHE A 363 17.82 -1.59 -30.48
CA PHE A 363 17.01 -0.76 -29.60
C PHE A 363 16.42 -1.58 -28.43
N LEU A 364 15.80 -2.73 -28.70
CA LEU A 364 15.17 -3.52 -27.63
C LEU A 364 16.19 -4.08 -26.64
N ASN A 365 17.35 -4.54 -27.12
CA ASN A 365 18.42 -4.99 -26.24
C ASN A 365 18.91 -3.84 -25.36
N TRP A 366 19.14 -2.67 -25.96
CA TRP A 366 19.50 -1.45 -25.24
C TRP A 366 18.44 -1.05 -24.21
N TYR A 367 17.16 -1.14 -24.56
CA TYR A 367 16.06 -0.80 -23.66
C TYR A 367 16.04 -1.70 -22.41
N LEU A 368 16.20 -3.01 -22.60
CA LEU A 368 16.26 -3.98 -21.51
C LEU A 368 17.50 -3.81 -20.64
N GLU A 369 18.65 -3.52 -21.25
CA GLU A 369 19.88 -3.16 -20.54
C GLU A 369 19.67 -1.95 -19.63
N LYS A 370 18.97 -0.91 -20.12
CA LYS A 370 18.67 0.29 -19.31
C LYS A 370 17.72 0.02 -18.15
N ILE A 371 16.73 -0.87 -18.32
CA ILE A 371 15.91 -1.33 -17.19
C ILE A 371 16.79 -2.00 -16.14
N LEU A 372 17.66 -2.92 -16.57
CA LEU A 372 18.54 -3.69 -15.69
C LEU A 372 19.52 -2.78 -14.91
N GLU A 373 20.14 -1.81 -15.58
CA GLU A 373 20.99 -0.80 -14.94
C GLU A 373 20.25 -0.06 -13.82
N VAL A 374 19.00 0.35 -14.08
CA VAL A 374 18.18 1.07 -13.09
C VAL A 374 17.83 0.18 -11.91
N ILE A 375 17.50 -1.11 -12.14
CA ILE A 375 17.26 -2.09 -11.07
C ILE A 375 18.51 -2.23 -10.19
N ILE A 376 19.69 -2.42 -10.80
CA ILE A 376 20.97 -2.58 -10.10
C ILE A 376 21.29 -1.35 -9.26
N GLN A 377 21.10 -0.14 -9.81
CA GLN A 377 21.34 1.12 -9.11
C GLN A 377 20.38 1.34 -7.94
N LEU A 378 19.08 1.12 -8.13
CA LEU A 378 18.06 1.35 -7.10
C LEU A 378 18.22 0.39 -5.92
N HIS A 379 18.56 -0.86 -6.21
CA HIS A 379 18.66 -1.88 -5.18
C HIS A 379 20.07 -2.09 -4.65
N THR A 380 21.08 -1.33 -5.10
CA THR A 380 22.50 -1.47 -4.68
C THR A 380 22.99 -2.92 -4.82
N VAL A 381 22.83 -3.49 -6.01
CA VAL A 381 23.41 -4.82 -6.32
C VAL A 381 24.90 -4.62 -6.59
N ASP A 382 25.78 -5.38 -5.92
CA ASP A 382 27.23 -5.26 -6.08
C ASP A 382 27.65 -5.59 -7.53
N VAL A 383 28.52 -4.74 -8.09
CA VAL A 383 28.94 -4.77 -9.51
C VAL A 383 29.68 -6.06 -9.89
N GLU A 384 30.33 -6.73 -8.93
CA GLU A 384 31.08 -7.97 -9.17
C GLU A 384 30.14 -9.19 -9.39
N ASP A 385 28.83 -9.04 -9.17
CA ASP A 385 27.83 -10.13 -9.22
C ASP A 385 26.74 -9.94 -10.29
N SER A 386 26.92 -9.00 -11.24
CA SER A 386 25.88 -8.71 -12.25
C SER A 386 25.56 -9.94 -13.09
N ILE A 387 26.55 -10.74 -13.49
CA ILE A 387 26.38 -11.79 -14.51
C ILE A 387 25.24 -12.79 -14.20
N VAL A 388 25.15 -13.27 -12.96
CA VAL A 388 24.11 -14.26 -12.58
C VAL A 388 22.74 -13.59 -12.50
N PHE A 389 22.67 -12.39 -11.92
CA PHE A 389 21.43 -11.63 -11.84
C PHE A 389 20.94 -11.19 -13.23
N ASP A 390 21.83 -10.76 -14.11
CA ASP A 390 21.57 -10.40 -15.49
C ASP A 390 20.96 -11.60 -16.23
N ALA A 391 21.56 -12.79 -16.07
CA ALA A 391 21.03 -14.03 -16.63
C ALA A 391 19.61 -14.34 -16.13
N ILE A 392 19.37 -14.19 -14.82
CA ILE A 392 18.03 -14.36 -14.23
C ILE A 392 17.05 -13.34 -14.81
N PHE A 393 17.45 -12.07 -14.90
CA PHE A 393 16.62 -11.00 -15.46
C PHE A 393 16.21 -11.31 -16.90
N TYR A 394 17.17 -11.60 -17.79
CA TYR A 394 16.85 -11.91 -19.19
C TYR A 394 16.00 -13.18 -19.33
N LYS A 395 16.22 -14.18 -18.47
CA LYS A 395 15.40 -15.40 -18.45
C LYS A 395 13.97 -15.13 -17.99
N VAL A 396 13.80 -14.27 -16.99
CA VAL A 396 12.48 -13.80 -16.53
C VAL A 396 11.77 -13.03 -17.64
N ILE A 397 12.48 -12.15 -18.34
CA ILE A 397 11.95 -11.42 -19.50
C ILE A 397 11.53 -12.38 -20.62
N GLU A 398 12.32 -13.42 -20.89
CA GLU A 398 12.03 -14.44 -21.90
C GLU A 398 10.75 -15.24 -21.59
N GLU A 399 10.55 -15.67 -20.34
CA GLU A 399 9.50 -16.64 -19.96
C GLU A 399 8.30 -16.03 -19.20
N SER A 400 8.36 -14.76 -18.82
CA SER A 400 7.24 -14.07 -18.13
C SER A 400 5.99 -14.01 -19.01
N ASN A 401 4.83 -14.26 -18.39
CA ASN A 401 3.51 -14.07 -19.00
C ASN A 401 2.88 -12.71 -18.67
N HIS A 402 3.59 -11.86 -17.92
CA HIS A 402 3.12 -10.54 -17.50
C HIS A 402 3.98 -9.45 -18.10
N ASN A 403 3.32 -8.42 -18.61
CA ASN A 403 3.97 -7.26 -19.20
C ASN A 403 4.55 -6.27 -18.16
N ILE A 404 4.27 -6.49 -16.87
CA ILE A 404 4.75 -5.63 -15.78
C ILE A 404 6.28 -5.56 -15.73
N VAL A 405 6.96 -6.64 -16.14
CA VAL A 405 8.43 -6.73 -16.23
C VAL A 405 9.04 -5.68 -17.17
N TYR A 406 8.24 -5.12 -18.08
CA TYR A 406 8.69 -4.10 -19.03
C TYR A 406 8.25 -2.68 -18.65
N LYS A 407 7.45 -2.49 -17.60
CA LYS A 407 6.87 -1.16 -17.27
C LYS A 407 6.86 -0.77 -15.79
N ASP A 408 7.28 -1.66 -14.88
CA ASP A 408 7.40 -1.37 -13.46
C ASP A 408 8.66 -2.00 -12.87
N ILE A 409 9.68 -1.17 -12.61
CA ILE A 409 10.94 -1.59 -11.99
C ILE A 409 10.71 -2.21 -10.61
N ASN A 410 9.68 -1.77 -9.87
CA ASN A 410 9.45 -2.23 -8.50
C ASN A 410 9.02 -3.70 -8.45
N CYS A 411 8.55 -4.31 -9.56
CA CYS A 411 8.22 -5.73 -9.59
C CYS A 411 9.44 -6.64 -9.35
N PHE A 412 10.66 -6.10 -9.51
CA PHE A 412 11.91 -6.81 -9.23
C PHE A 412 12.39 -6.67 -7.78
N THR A 413 11.73 -5.86 -6.93
CA THR A 413 12.19 -5.61 -5.55
C THR A 413 12.35 -6.91 -4.76
N GLU A 414 11.30 -7.74 -4.71
CA GLU A 414 11.31 -9.01 -3.98
C GLU A 414 12.31 -10.01 -4.58
N ILE A 415 12.51 -9.96 -5.90
CA ILE A 415 13.47 -10.80 -6.62
C ILE A 415 14.90 -10.44 -6.21
N VAL A 416 15.22 -9.15 -6.15
CA VAL A 416 16.54 -8.67 -5.75
C VAL A 416 16.81 -8.96 -4.27
N GLU A 417 15.81 -8.76 -3.40
CA GLU A 417 15.94 -9.07 -1.97
C GLU A 417 16.19 -10.56 -1.74
N TYR A 418 15.46 -11.43 -2.45
CA TYR A 418 15.66 -12.87 -2.40
C TYR A 418 17.03 -13.28 -2.96
N TYR A 419 17.44 -12.70 -4.08
CA TYR A 419 18.77 -12.93 -4.66
C TYR A 419 19.88 -12.59 -3.68
N LYS A 420 19.80 -11.44 -3.01
CA LYS A 420 20.78 -11.05 -1.98
C LYS A 420 20.82 -12.04 -0.82
N ALA A 421 19.65 -12.40 -0.29
CA ALA A 421 19.56 -13.32 0.84
C ALA A 421 20.13 -14.71 0.51
N THR A 422 19.85 -15.23 -0.70
CA THR A 422 20.36 -16.55 -1.11
C THR A 422 21.83 -16.51 -1.49
N LYS A 423 22.33 -15.38 -1.99
CA LYS A 423 23.74 -15.17 -2.32
C LYS A 423 24.62 -15.25 -1.09
N ASP A 424 24.22 -14.59 0.00
CA ASP A 424 24.98 -14.61 1.26
C ASP A 424 25.15 -16.06 1.74
N VAL A 425 24.09 -16.86 1.68
CA VAL A 425 24.11 -18.29 2.02
C VAL A 425 25.00 -19.10 1.07
N TYR A 426 24.96 -18.82 -0.23
CA TYR A 426 25.81 -19.48 -1.22
C TYR A 426 27.30 -19.19 -0.96
N LEU A 427 27.65 -17.93 -0.72
CA LEU A 427 29.03 -17.51 -0.44
C LEU A 427 29.57 -18.10 0.86
N GLU A 428 28.74 -18.26 1.90
CA GLU A 428 29.12 -18.91 3.16
C GLU A 428 29.44 -20.41 3.00
N LYS A 429 28.81 -21.09 2.02
CA LYS A 429 28.88 -22.55 1.86
C LYS A 429 29.78 -23.02 0.71
N LYS A 430 30.38 -22.09 -0.03
CA LYS A 430 31.22 -22.37 -1.19
C LYS A 430 32.55 -23.01 -0.76
N GLU A 431 32.66 -24.34 -0.82
CA GLU A 431 33.94 -25.07 -0.75
C GLU A 431 34.64 -25.11 -2.13
N GLU A 432 35.98 -25.11 -2.14
CA GLU A 432 36.81 -24.90 -3.35
C GLU A 432 36.66 -25.95 -4.47
N ASP A 433 36.05 -27.12 -4.22
CA ASP A 433 35.97 -28.24 -5.20
C ASP A 433 34.57 -28.47 -5.83
N GLU A 434 33.51 -27.75 -5.41
CA GLU A 434 32.13 -27.88 -5.93
C GLU A 434 31.59 -26.59 -6.60
N GLU A 435 32.50 -25.72 -7.04
CA GLU A 435 32.24 -24.33 -7.43
C GLU A 435 31.24 -24.16 -8.59
N VAL A 436 31.33 -25.01 -9.62
CA VAL A 436 30.48 -24.93 -10.81
C VAL A 436 29.06 -25.42 -10.51
N PHE A 437 28.94 -26.45 -9.67
CA PHE A 437 27.67 -27.10 -9.36
C PHE A 437 26.79 -26.26 -8.42
N GLY A 438 27.41 -25.62 -7.43
CA GLY A 438 26.71 -24.68 -6.55
C GLY A 438 26.15 -23.47 -7.31
N LEU A 439 26.86 -23.00 -8.35
CA LEU A 439 26.46 -21.84 -9.14
C LEU A 439 25.24 -22.10 -10.03
N GLU A 440 25.19 -23.23 -10.75
CA GLU A 440 24.03 -23.60 -11.59
C GLU A 440 22.75 -23.73 -10.76
N MET A 441 22.86 -24.34 -9.58
CA MET A 441 21.73 -24.51 -8.69
C MET A 441 21.28 -23.20 -8.04
N PHE A 442 22.23 -22.35 -7.64
CA PHE A 442 21.94 -21.00 -7.15
C PHE A 442 21.16 -20.19 -8.19
N TYR A 443 21.56 -20.30 -9.47
CA TYR A 443 20.84 -19.71 -10.59
C TYR A 443 19.40 -20.28 -10.71
N ASP A 444 19.24 -21.60 -10.75
CA ASP A 444 17.93 -22.24 -10.93
C ASP A 444 16.92 -21.87 -9.84
N ILE A 445 17.34 -21.84 -8.57
CA ILE A 445 16.47 -21.49 -7.44
C ILE A 445 15.99 -20.04 -7.55
N ASN A 446 16.93 -19.11 -7.80
CA ASN A 446 16.60 -17.70 -7.93
C ASN A 446 15.72 -17.42 -9.16
N TYR A 447 16.01 -18.10 -10.27
CA TYR A 447 15.19 -18.03 -11.47
C TYR A 447 13.75 -18.50 -11.22
N LEU A 448 13.58 -19.67 -10.59
CA LEU A 448 12.27 -20.23 -10.28
C LEU A 448 11.48 -19.35 -9.32
N PHE A 449 12.14 -18.79 -8.30
CA PHE A 449 11.54 -17.81 -7.42
C PHE A 449 11.08 -16.57 -8.21
N ALA A 450 11.95 -16.02 -9.06
CA ALA A 450 11.64 -14.84 -9.85
C ALA A 450 10.41 -15.03 -10.75
N ILE A 451 10.36 -16.14 -11.49
CA ILE A 451 9.22 -16.50 -12.34
C ILE A 451 7.95 -16.74 -11.53
N HIS A 452 8.05 -17.42 -10.39
CA HIS A 452 6.91 -17.63 -9.50
C HIS A 452 6.36 -16.29 -9.00
N THR A 453 7.23 -15.42 -8.53
CA THR A 453 6.88 -14.09 -8.03
C THR A 453 6.17 -13.29 -9.13
N ILE A 454 6.77 -13.15 -10.31
CA ILE A 454 6.17 -12.40 -11.43
C ILE A 454 4.83 -12.99 -11.87
N ASN A 455 4.71 -14.32 -12.00
CA ASN A 455 3.51 -14.95 -12.52
C ASN A 455 2.38 -15.09 -11.48
N ASN A 456 2.69 -15.08 -10.18
CA ASN A 456 1.69 -15.24 -9.14
C ASN A 456 1.36 -13.95 -8.38
N THR A 457 2.00 -12.82 -8.68
CA THR A 457 1.69 -11.53 -8.05
C THR A 457 0.22 -11.16 -8.28
N PRO A 458 -0.68 -11.22 -7.26
CA PRO A 458 -1.88 -10.41 -7.26
C PRO A 458 -1.44 -9.01 -6.80
N PHE A 459 -2.13 -7.92 -7.14
CA PHE A 459 -1.88 -6.60 -6.53
C PHE A 459 -2.20 -6.58 -5.02
N LYS A 460 -1.43 -7.31 -4.22
CA LYS A 460 -1.44 -7.41 -2.76
C LYS A 460 0.01 -7.35 -2.29
N ARG A 461 0.41 -6.16 -1.82
CA ARG A 461 1.53 -6.00 -0.89
C ARG A 461 1.18 -6.71 0.42
N GLU A 462 1.26 -8.03 0.48
CA GLU A 462 1.47 -8.76 1.72
C GLU A 462 2.93 -9.18 1.72
N GLY A 463 3.77 -8.36 2.34
CA GLY A 463 5.22 -8.52 2.32
C GLY A 463 5.70 -9.86 2.85
N LEU A 464 6.86 -10.26 2.31
CA LEU A 464 7.75 -11.33 2.78
C LEU A 464 7.72 -11.46 4.31
N LYS A 465 7.05 -12.49 4.81
CA LYS A 465 7.06 -12.89 6.23
C LYS A 465 7.67 -14.27 6.48
N ASN A 466 8.23 -14.92 5.47
CA ASN A 466 8.74 -16.28 5.58
C ASN A 466 10.20 -16.44 5.13
N THR A 467 11.00 -15.36 5.05
CA THR A 467 12.43 -15.44 4.75
C THR A 467 13.17 -16.45 5.64
N GLU A 468 12.87 -16.53 6.94
CA GLU A 468 13.44 -17.57 7.82
C GLU A 468 13.06 -19.00 7.40
N LYS A 469 11.82 -19.25 6.96
CA LYS A 469 11.35 -20.58 6.54
C LYS A 469 11.98 -20.99 5.21
N ASP A 470 12.11 -20.05 4.28
CA ASP A 470 12.70 -20.28 2.96
C ASP A 470 14.24 -20.43 3.06
N ILE A 471 14.89 -19.69 3.96
CA ILE A 471 16.31 -19.89 4.33
C ILE A 471 16.51 -21.23 5.04
N THR A 472 15.63 -21.62 5.97
CA THR A 472 15.69 -22.94 6.61
C THR A 472 15.48 -24.08 5.59
N LEU A 473 14.67 -23.83 4.55
CA LEU A 473 14.45 -24.78 3.45
C LEU A 473 15.72 -24.91 2.60
N LEU A 474 16.35 -23.79 2.24
CA LEU A 474 17.66 -23.76 1.58
C LEU A 474 18.71 -24.47 2.43
N ASP A 475 18.75 -24.26 3.74
CA ASP A 475 19.66 -24.97 4.65
C ASP A 475 19.42 -26.48 4.64
N SER A 476 18.16 -26.91 4.75
CA SER A 476 17.81 -28.33 4.69
C SER A 476 18.12 -28.97 3.33
N PHE A 477 18.07 -28.19 2.26
CA PHE A 477 18.35 -28.62 0.89
C PHE A 477 19.86 -28.69 0.62
N PHE A 478 20.64 -27.69 1.05
CA PHE A 478 22.11 -27.75 1.04
C PHE A 478 22.62 -28.91 1.90
N ASP A 479 22.00 -29.18 3.06
CA ASP A 479 22.33 -30.34 3.89
C ASP A 479 21.97 -31.68 3.24
N TYR A 480 20.88 -31.73 2.47
CA TYR A 480 20.48 -32.89 1.68
C TYR A 480 21.44 -33.13 0.50
N LEU A 481 21.86 -32.07 -0.18
CA LEU A 481 22.81 -32.14 -1.29
C LEU A 481 24.21 -32.49 -0.85
N ASN A 482 24.71 -31.92 0.26
CA ASN A 482 25.99 -32.34 0.85
C ASN A 482 25.98 -33.83 1.26
N LYS A 483 24.80 -34.43 1.49
CA LYS A 483 24.62 -35.87 1.72
C LYS A 483 24.50 -36.69 0.44
N GLU A 484 23.80 -36.21 -0.60
CA GLU A 484 23.53 -36.94 -1.86
C GLU A 484 24.57 -36.69 -2.97
N ALA A 485 25.29 -35.56 -2.98
CA ALA A 485 26.38 -35.26 -3.92
C ALA A 485 27.55 -36.25 -3.79
N LYS A 486 27.65 -36.95 -2.64
CA LYS A 486 28.50 -38.14 -2.48
C LYS A 486 28.06 -39.35 -3.33
N GLY A 487 26.96 -39.25 -4.08
CA GLY A 487 26.31 -40.33 -4.82
C GLY A 487 25.78 -39.94 -6.20
N SER A 488 26.68 -39.72 -7.17
CA SER A 488 26.49 -39.80 -8.63
C SER A 488 25.56 -38.80 -9.35
N LEU A 489 26.08 -38.29 -10.48
CA LEU A 489 25.50 -37.35 -11.45
C LEU A 489 24.13 -37.72 -12.07
N GLU A 490 23.68 -38.99 -12.03
CA GLU A 490 22.52 -39.43 -12.82
C GLU A 490 21.14 -39.15 -12.16
N LYS A 491 21.11 -38.76 -10.88
CA LYS A 491 19.86 -38.52 -10.14
C LYS A 491 19.25 -37.12 -10.34
N PHE A 492 19.97 -36.19 -10.96
CA PHE A 492 19.61 -34.77 -10.92
C PHE A 492 18.47 -34.35 -11.86
N GLN A 493 18.22 -35.09 -12.96
CA GLN A 493 17.04 -34.86 -13.81
C GLN A 493 15.72 -35.02 -13.03
N PHE A 494 15.71 -35.89 -12.02
CA PHE A 494 14.56 -36.13 -11.14
C PHE A 494 14.33 -34.98 -10.15
N ILE A 495 15.41 -34.34 -9.68
CA ILE A 495 15.33 -33.23 -8.71
C ILE A 495 14.76 -31.97 -9.37
N SER A 496 15.10 -31.68 -10.64
CA SER A 496 14.49 -30.56 -11.37
C SER A 496 12.98 -30.77 -11.57
N GLU A 497 12.53 -32.01 -11.77
CA GLU A 497 11.10 -32.32 -11.88
C GLU A 497 10.39 -32.24 -10.53
N ASP A 498 11.00 -32.68 -9.43
CA ASP A 498 10.40 -32.59 -8.10
C ASP A 498 10.35 -31.14 -7.60
N ILE A 499 11.35 -30.29 -7.89
CA ILE A 499 11.28 -28.84 -7.60
C ILE A 499 10.21 -28.18 -8.46
N ARG A 500 10.14 -28.51 -9.77
CA ARG A 500 9.06 -28.04 -10.66
C ARG A 500 7.69 -28.54 -10.23
N ARG A 501 7.59 -29.72 -9.62
CA ARG A 501 6.34 -30.28 -9.07
C ARG A 501 5.97 -29.56 -7.77
N PHE A 502 6.93 -29.35 -6.87
CA PHE A 502 6.75 -28.68 -5.59
C PHE A 502 6.32 -27.20 -5.75
N LEU A 503 6.94 -26.47 -6.68
CA LEU A 503 6.54 -25.10 -7.02
C LEU A 503 5.19 -25.03 -7.78
N ARG A 504 4.80 -26.08 -8.50
CA ARG A 504 3.48 -26.21 -9.14
C ARG A 504 2.38 -26.61 -8.16
N GLU A 505 2.72 -27.39 -7.14
CA GLU A 505 1.78 -27.87 -6.12
C GLU A 505 1.51 -26.82 -5.03
N GLY A 506 2.36 -25.78 -4.92
CA GLY A 506 2.11 -24.57 -4.13
C GLY A 506 2.19 -24.78 -2.61
N TYR A 507 2.30 -23.65 -1.91
CA TYR A 507 2.15 -23.47 -0.46
C TYR A 507 1.24 -24.47 0.27
#